data_AF-A0A1V4EER3-F1
#
_entry.id   AF-A0A1V4EER3-F1
#
_cell.length_a   1.000
_cell.length_b   1.000
_cell.length_c   1.000
_cell.angle_alpha   90.00
_cell.angle_beta   90.00
_cell.angle_gamma   90.00
#
_symmetry.space_group_name_H-M   'P 1'
#
loop_
_entity.id
_entity.type
_entity.pdbx_description
1 polymer ?
#
loop_
_entity_poly.entity_id
_entity_poly.type
_entity_poly.pdbx_seq_one_letter_code
_entity_poly.pdbx_strand_id
1 'polypeptide(L)'
;MQERPHSACWTTWIGHGGWEEYDDHGVKKRRNRTAWWVKLFPGPLRIPAKLLDKVTDDDVFTFRATWVAHTYIGDHTGNAIYKGGTTTAGLKPQNIKFFVKLTDFGIWNRGDRRTELDDDLDDVQIEFDLATQGCQIQRGDPTQLKTIEGWRSTPYLEYLVNTPKPAAHDREVCSIMPAITQYKENKGRLPLWDQELLSQQGKRLGVVRWGQGVPSNSLWSPSFRCDWKQLGGFKKEEGNTGGCIYIRADRVFTMSKSRDDEFLDVIRHIEKALNPATNAGTYPPYRPGDTTSNRDINLPPVKGPLGNELPKVIAGNYAKPPNTPEGAPLWRGTDKGYDENRAIFSKHPFSVPQDNFAMGKPGAPNYGVNYCKYYTSDVYVQYGYTEVQCDEYPFASTQEGAAKDKINYSVQGVRKSHNLLHGKLLKAFYGHYRLLTYDPVDTITKVSDSPFWVKIVD
;
A
#
# COMPACT_ATOMS: atom_id res chain seq x y z
N MET A 1 -13.02 -18.75 13.88
CA MET A 1 -11.93 -18.25 13.02
C MET A 1 -12.47 -17.02 12.30
N GLN A 2 -11.98 -15.83 12.64
CA GLN A 2 -12.58 -14.53 12.28
C GLN A 2 -12.09 -14.05 10.91
N GLU A 3 -12.99 -13.53 10.07
CA GLU A 3 -12.64 -12.87 8.80
C GLU A 3 -11.69 -11.70 9.07
N ARG A 4 -10.59 -11.59 8.30
CA ARG A 4 -9.69 -10.43 8.30
C ARG A 4 -9.68 -9.80 6.91
N PRO A 5 -10.71 -9.01 6.55
CA PRO A 5 -10.73 -8.33 5.28
C PRO A 5 -9.64 -7.26 5.23
N HIS A 6 -8.90 -7.20 4.12
CA HIS A 6 -8.10 -6.01 3.82
C HIS A 6 -9.07 -4.94 3.34
N SER A 7 -9.16 -3.84 4.10
CA SER A 7 -10.18 -2.83 3.90
C SER A 7 -9.58 -1.53 3.39
N ALA A 8 -10.14 -0.99 2.33
CA ALA A 8 -9.88 0.37 1.88
C ALA A 8 -11.13 1.22 2.13
N CYS A 9 -10.95 2.45 2.59
CA CYS A 9 -12.03 3.39 2.86
C CYS A 9 -11.64 4.76 2.33
N TRP A 10 -12.62 5.46 1.76
CA TRP A 10 -12.51 6.86 1.41
C TRP A 10 -13.80 7.54 1.82
N THR A 11 -13.67 8.74 2.39
CA THR A 11 -14.80 9.57 2.78
C THR A 11 -14.47 11.01 2.46
N THR A 12 -15.43 11.74 1.90
CA THR A 12 -15.28 13.17 1.66
C THR A 12 -16.61 13.88 1.76
N TRP A 13 -16.54 15.17 2.09
CA TRP A 13 -17.64 16.09 1.88
C TRP A 13 -17.62 16.54 0.43
N ILE A 14 -18.74 16.35 -0.24
CA ILE A 14 -18.98 16.87 -1.57
C ILE A 14 -20.03 17.96 -1.42
N GLY A 15 -19.68 19.16 -1.82
CA GLY A 15 -20.65 20.24 -1.94
C GLY A 15 -20.75 20.75 -3.37
N HIS A 16 -21.83 21.45 -3.64
CA HIS A 16 -22.16 21.92 -4.96
C HIS A 16 -22.83 23.30 -4.86
N GLY A 17 -22.10 24.33 -5.33
CA GLY A 17 -22.48 25.74 -5.24
C GLY A 17 -21.31 26.62 -4.81
N GLY A 18 -20.76 27.41 -5.75
CA GLY A 18 -19.74 28.44 -5.50
C GLY A 18 -18.30 27.95 -5.22
N TRP A 19 -17.31 28.77 -5.59
CA TRP A 19 -15.90 28.62 -5.20
C TRP A 19 -15.38 29.92 -4.58
N GLU A 20 -14.42 29.82 -3.66
CA GLU A 20 -13.58 30.95 -3.23
C GLU A 20 -12.24 30.87 -3.96
N GLU A 21 -11.89 31.91 -4.72
CA GLU A 21 -10.54 32.09 -5.29
C GLU A 21 -9.77 33.06 -4.38
N TYR A 22 -8.57 32.65 -3.97
CA TYR A 22 -7.60 33.54 -3.34
C TYR A 22 -6.75 34.14 -4.46
N ASP A 23 -6.68 35.47 -4.53
CA ASP A 23 -5.66 36.10 -5.37
C ASP A 23 -4.29 36.07 -4.67
N ASP A 24 -3.22 36.35 -5.42
CA ASP A 24 -1.83 36.36 -4.96
C ASP A 24 -1.57 37.37 -3.82
N HIS A 25 -2.57 38.13 -3.37
CA HIS A 25 -2.49 39.14 -2.32
C HIS A 25 -3.42 38.83 -1.13
N GLY A 26 -4.01 37.62 -1.09
CA GLY A 26 -4.84 37.17 0.03
C GLY A 26 -6.21 37.87 0.11
N VAL A 27 -6.64 38.56 -0.95
CA VAL A 27 -7.96 39.19 -0.99
C VAL A 27 -8.98 38.18 -1.51
N LYS A 28 -10.02 37.91 -0.70
CA LYS A 28 -11.14 37.05 -1.09
C LYS A 28 -11.92 37.70 -2.23
N LYS A 29 -11.80 37.20 -3.46
CA LYS A 29 -12.69 37.59 -4.56
C LYS A 29 -13.83 36.59 -4.69
N ARG A 30 -15.00 36.98 -4.19
CA ARG A 30 -16.27 36.27 -4.42
C ARG A 30 -16.81 36.71 -5.79
N ARG A 31 -16.79 35.83 -6.78
CA ARG A 31 -17.42 36.11 -8.08
C ARG A 31 -18.89 35.65 -8.00
N ASN A 32 -19.78 36.56 -7.58
CA ASN A 32 -21.23 36.32 -7.61
C ASN A 32 -21.70 36.11 -9.06
N ARG A 33 -22.04 34.87 -9.41
CA ARG A 33 -22.83 34.54 -10.60
C ARG A 33 -23.91 33.52 -10.22
N THR A 34 -25.05 34.04 -9.74
CA THR A 34 -26.40 33.42 -9.70
C THR A 34 -26.51 32.08 -8.93
N ALA A 35 -27.69 31.70 -8.42
CA ALA A 35 -28.01 30.32 -7.97
C ALA A 35 -27.91 29.37 -9.17
N TRP A 36 -26.69 29.12 -9.61
CA TRP A 36 -26.45 28.39 -10.84
C TRP A 36 -26.62 26.88 -10.59
N TRP A 37 -26.67 26.34 -9.36
CA TRP A 37 -26.70 24.87 -9.19
C TRP A 37 -27.79 24.17 -10.03
N VAL A 38 -28.94 24.81 -10.28
CA VAL A 38 -29.99 24.33 -11.23
C VAL A 38 -29.55 24.25 -12.71
N LYS A 39 -28.57 25.06 -13.15
CA LYS A 39 -27.91 25.01 -14.48
C LYS A 39 -26.56 24.26 -14.49
N LEU A 40 -25.96 23.97 -13.34
CA LEU A 40 -24.77 23.11 -13.21
C LEU A 40 -25.16 21.62 -13.13
N PHE A 41 -26.42 21.36 -12.78
CA PHE A 41 -27.16 20.14 -13.05
C PHE A 41 -27.89 20.21 -14.40
N PRO A 42 -27.27 19.98 -15.58
CA PRO A 42 -27.99 19.21 -16.57
C PRO A 42 -28.01 17.76 -16.07
N GLY A 43 -28.83 17.48 -15.05
CA GLY A 43 -29.46 16.17 -14.88
C GLY A 43 -29.03 15.14 -13.80
N PRO A 44 -28.01 15.29 -12.94
CA PRO A 44 -27.76 14.28 -11.89
C PRO A 44 -28.72 14.27 -10.69
N LEU A 45 -29.35 15.40 -10.34
CA LEU A 45 -30.30 15.48 -9.24
C LEU A 45 -31.66 15.94 -9.74
N ARG A 46 -32.72 15.19 -9.38
CA ARG A 46 -34.10 15.65 -9.57
C ARG A 46 -34.56 16.37 -8.31
N ILE A 47 -34.54 17.69 -8.37
CA ILE A 47 -34.92 18.54 -7.24
C ILE A 47 -36.41 18.88 -7.37
N PRO A 48 -37.22 18.68 -6.31
CA PRO A 48 -38.61 19.08 -6.30
C PRO A 48 -38.77 20.60 -6.51
N ALA A 49 -39.78 21.03 -7.27
CA ALA A 49 -40.06 22.46 -7.49
C ALA A 49 -40.25 23.22 -6.16
N LYS A 50 -40.91 22.59 -5.18
CA LYS A 50 -41.10 23.15 -3.82
C LYS A 50 -39.80 23.53 -3.11
N LEU A 51 -38.70 22.83 -3.40
CA LEU A 51 -37.39 23.11 -2.85
C LEU A 51 -36.67 24.19 -3.67
N LEU A 52 -36.81 24.14 -4.99
CA LEU A 52 -36.28 25.17 -5.90
C LEU A 52 -36.83 26.58 -5.60
N ASP A 53 -38.06 26.68 -5.11
CA ASP A 53 -38.67 27.97 -4.76
C ASP A 53 -38.13 28.56 -3.44
N LYS A 54 -37.49 27.75 -2.60
CA LYS A 54 -37.04 28.15 -1.24
C LYS A 54 -35.54 28.45 -1.14
N VAL A 55 -34.78 28.03 -2.13
CA VAL A 55 -33.32 28.16 -2.18
C VAL A 55 -32.87 29.46 -2.82
N THR A 56 -31.68 29.93 -2.45
CA THR A 56 -31.10 31.21 -2.87
C THR A 56 -29.76 31.03 -3.56
N ASP A 57 -29.26 32.11 -4.15
CA ASP A 57 -27.96 32.18 -4.85
C ASP A 57 -26.75 31.84 -3.99
N ASP A 58 -26.85 32.03 -2.68
CA ASP A 58 -25.79 31.77 -1.70
C ASP A 58 -25.83 30.34 -1.14
N ASP A 59 -26.83 29.54 -1.53
CA ASP A 59 -27.03 28.18 -1.01
C ASP A 59 -26.12 27.15 -1.69
N VAL A 60 -25.55 26.27 -0.86
CA VAL A 60 -24.68 25.16 -1.24
C VAL A 60 -25.31 23.86 -0.76
N PHE A 61 -25.65 22.98 -1.69
CA PHE A 61 -26.05 21.63 -1.34
C PHE A 61 -24.81 20.79 -1.06
N THR A 62 -24.79 20.08 0.06
CA THR A 62 -23.67 19.22 0.47
C THR A 62 -24.16 17.85 0.91
N PHE A 63 -23.30 16.85 0.74
CA PHE A 63 -23.46 15.53 1.32
C PHE A 63 -22.08 14.92 1.56
N ARG A 64 -22.00 13.96 2.49
CA ARG A 64 -20.82 13.14 2.70
C ARG A 64 -20.95 11.84 1.90
N ALA A 65 -19.98 11.61 1.02
CA ALA A 65 -19.84 10.36 0.29
C ALA A 65 -18.79 9.48 0.97
N THR A 66 -19.10 8.20 1.14
CA THR A 66 -18.16 7.20 1.67
C THR A 66 -18.24 5.94 0.84
N TRP A 67 -17.10 5.38 0.48
CA TRP A 67 -17.04 4.00 0.01
C TRP A 67 -16.07 3.17 0.84
N VAL A 68 -16.40 1.89 0.99
CA VAL A 68 -15.58 0.90 1.68
C VAL A 68 -15.43 -0.30 0.76
N ALA A 69 -14.21 -0.82 0.61
CA ALA A 69 -13.94 -2.02 -0.14
C ALA A 69 -13.25 -3.05 0.74
N HIS A 70 -13.77 -4.27 0.76
CA HIS A 70 -13.17 -5.41 1.44
C HIS A 70 -12.64 -6.40 0.41
N THR A 71 -11.35 -6.72 0.50
CA THR A 71 -10.74 -7.84 -0.22
C THR A 71 -10.31 -8.94 0.76
N TYR A 72 -10.27 -10.18 0.26
CA TYR A 72 -10.10 -11.37 1.08
C TYR A 72 -8.75 -12.03 0.75
N ILE A 73 -7.70 -11.66 1.47
CA ILE A 73 -6.32 -11.93 1.05
C ILE A 73 -5.69 -13.14 1.75
N GLY A 74 -6.18 -13.58 2.91
CA GLY A 74 -5.54 -14.71 3.60
C GLY A 74 -6.21 -15.14 4.90
N ASP A 75 -5.81 -16.31 5.40
CA ASP A 75 -6.02 -16.71 6.79
C ASP A 75 -5.03 -15.97 7.73
N HIS A 76 -5.19 -16.18 9.04
CA HIS A 76 -4.35 -15.55 10.06
C HIS A 76 -2.85 -15.87 9.92
N THR A 77 -2.49 -16.95 9.22
CA THR A 77 -1.08 -17.36 9.00
C THR A 77 -0.47 -16.72 7.76
N GLY A 78 -1.29 -16.17 6.86
CA GLY A 78 -0.86 -15.64 5.56
C GLY A 78 -0.43 -16.72 4.56
N ASN A 79 -0.62 -18.01 4.88
CA ASN A 79 -0.21 -19.14 4.04
C ASN A 79 -1.35 -19.76 3.24
N ALA A 80 -2.60 -19.40 3.52
CA ALA A 80 -3.76 -19.85 2.78
C ALA A 80 -4.77 -18.72 2.62
N ILE A 81 -5.73 -18.87 1.71
CA ILE A 81 -6.83 -17.92 1.55
C ILE A 81 -7.96 -18.31 2.50
N TYR A 82 -8.65 -17.31 3.08
CA TYR A 82 -9.80 -17.54 3.95
C TYR A 82 -10.84 -18.42 3.25
N LYS A 83 -11.26 -19.50 3.93
CA LYS A 83 -12.14 -20.60 3.48
C LYS A 83 -12.88 -20.30 2.16
N GLY A 84 -12.28 -20.70 1.04
CA GLY A 84 -13.04 -20.94 -0.17
C GLY A 84 -14.01 -22.08 0.12
N GLY A 85 -15.31 -21.78 0.24
CA GLY A 85 -16.32 -22.81 0.39
C GLY A 85 -16.16 -23.83 -0.75
N THR A 86 -16.12 -25.12 -0.41
CA THR A 86 -16.09 -26.23 -1.37
C THR A 86 -17.38 -26.32 -2.19
N THR A 87 -18.40 -25.55 -1.81
CA THR A 87 -19.62 -25.31 -2.57
C THR A 87 -19.48 -24.02 -3.37
N THR A 88 -19.95 -24.01 -4.60
CA THR A 88 -20.05 -22.89 -5.58
C THR A 88 -20.66 -21.57 -5.08
N ALA A 89 -21.01 -21.46 -3.79
CA ALA A 89 -21.62 -20.31 -3.12
C ALA A 89 -20.65 -19.49 -2.21
N GLY A 90 -19.38 -19.86 -2.09
CA GLY A 90 -18.39 -19.14 -1.27
C GLY A 90 -17.73 -17.94 -1.97
N LEU A 91 -17.33 -16.92 -1.20
CA LEU A 91 -16.50 -15.81 -1.70
C LEU A 91 -15.15 -16.35 -2.20
N LYS A 92 -14.75 -15.91 -3.39
CA LYS A 92 -13.45 -16.20 -4.01
C LYS A 92 -12.43 -15.12 -3.64
N PRO A 93 -11.12 -15.43 -3.74
CA PRO A 93 -10.06 -14.45 -3.47
C PRO A 93 -10.11 -13.21 -4.39
N GLN A 94 -10.66 -13.40 -5.60
CA GLN A 94 -10.85 -12.35 -6.60
C GLN A 94 -12.17 -11.58 -6.41
N ASN A 95 -12.94 -11.89 -5.37
CA ASN A 95 -14.10 -11.11 -5.01
C ASN A 95 -13.72 -9.90 -4.16
N ILE A 96 -14.39 -8.79 -4.44
CA ILE A 96 -14.30 -7.54 -3.70
C ILE A 96 -15.72 -7.19 -3.27
N LYS A 97 -15.96 -7.06 -1.96
CA LYS A 97 -17.21 -6.44 -1.49
C LYS A 97 -17.00 -4.94 -1.48
N PHE A 98 -17.89 -4.21 -2.15
CA PHE A 98 -17.81 -2.76 -2.28
C PHE A 98 -19.09 -2.14 -1.75
N PHE A 99 -18.95 -1.18 -0.86
CA PHE A 99 -20.04 -0.52 -0.17
C PHE A 99 -20.00 0.97 -0.49
N VAL A 100 -21.15 1.58 -0.74
CA VAL A 100 -21.26 3.03 -0.95
C VAL A 100 -22.35 3.59 -0.06
N LYS A 101 -22.05 4.69 0.62
CA LYS A 101 -22.98 5.40 1.48
C LYS A 101 -22.93 6.90 1.18
N LEU A 102 -24.10 7.50 1.02
CA LEU A 102 -24.28 8.95 0.99
C LEU A 102 -25.03 9.36 2.27
N THR A 103 -24.50 10.38 2.97
CA THR A 103 -24.98 10.82 4.29
C THR A 103 -24.91 12.33 4.42
N ASP A 104 -25.45 12.84 5.53
CA ASP A 104 -25.29 14.24 5.96
C ASP A 104 -25.67 15.25 4.87
N PHE A 105 -26.76 14.95 4.17
CA PHE A 105 -27.37 15.85 3.21
C PHE A 105 -27.80 17.13 3.91
N GLY A 106 -27.45 18.27 3.33
CA GLY A 106 -27.82 19.58 3.87
C GLY A 106 -27.64 20.69 2.85
N ILE A 107 -28.34 21.80 3.09
CA ILE A 107 -28.17 23.05 2.36
C ILE A 107 -27.54 24.06 3.31
N TRP A 108 -26.53 24.78 2.83
CA TRP A 108 -25.77 25.75 3.61
C TRP A 108 -25.80 27.12 2.93
N ASN A 109 -26.08 28.17 3.69
CA ASN A 109 -25.99 29.54 3.24
C ASN A 109 -24.86 30.24 4.01
N ARG A 110 -23.82 30.71 3.31
CA ARG A 110 -22.72 31.48 3.93
C ARG A 110 -22.07 30.79 5.15
N GLY A 111 -22.08 29.46 5.17
CA GLY A 111 -21.50 28.65 6.26
C GLY A 111 -22.51 28.19 7.32
N ASP A 112 -23.74 28.69 7.29
CA ASP A 112 -24.81 28.30 8.19
C ASP A 112 -25.75 27.28 7.52
N ARG A 113 -26.08 26.19 8.23
CA ARG A 113 -27.00 25.17 7.71
C ARG A 113 -28.43 25.68 7.74
N ARG A 114 -29.14 25.54 6.61
CA ARG A 114 -30.57 25.83 6.46
C ARG A 114 -31.42 24.62 6.86
N THR A 115 -31.56 24.39 8.16
CA THR A 115 -32.30 23.22 8.70
C THR A 115 -33.78 23.23 8.34
N GLU A 116 -34.35 24.40 8.03
CA GLU A 116 -35.73 24.53 7.58
C GLU A 116 -36.01 23.88 6.21
N LEU A 117 -34.94 23.50 5.48
CA LEU A 117 -35.04 22.80 4.18
C LEU A 117 -34.76 21.30 4.29
N ASP A 118 -34.45 20.76 5.47
CA ASP A 118 -34.00 19.37 5.64
C ASP A 118 -35.07 18.33 5.25
N ASP A 119 -36.35 18.64 5.47
CA ASP A 119 -37.50 17.82 5.08
C ASP A 119 -37.80 17.94 3.58
N ASP A 120 -37.58 19.13 3.00
CA ASP A 120 -37.76 19.34 1.56
C ASP A 120 -36.70 18.61 0.72
N LEU A 121 -35.55 18.30 1.32
CA LEU A 121 -34.50 17.49 0.71
C LEU A 121 -34.92 16.03 0.49
N ASP A 122 -35.85 15.48 1.27
CA ASP A 122 -36.17 14.05 1.25
C ASP A 122 -36.56 13.55 -0.13
N ASP A 123 -37.29 14.37 -0.90
CA ASP A 123 -37.77 14.03 -2.25
C ASP A 123 -36.72 14.22 -3.36
N VAL A 124 -35.52 14.75 -3.05
CA VAL A 124 -34.46 14.92 -4.04
C VAL A 124 -33.96 13.57 -4.51
N GLN A 125 -34.06 13.29 -5.81
CA GLN A 125 -33.59 12.02 -6.38
C GLN A 125 -32.14 12.13 -6.84
N ILE A 126 -31.34 11.13 -6.49
CA ILE A 126 -29.92 10.95 -6.84
C ILE A 126 -29.79 9.64 -7.62
N GLU A 127 -29.24 9.71 -8.83
CA GLU A 127 -28.85 8.51 -9.57
C GLU A 127 -27.39 8.15 -9.28
N PHE A 128 -27.18 6.93 -8.78
CA PHE A 128 -25.87 6.35 -8.56
C PHE A 128 -25.50 5.41 -9.70
N ASP A 129 -24.26 5.48 -10.17
CA ASP A 129 -23.66 4.59 -11.17
C ASP A 129 -22.37 3.96 -10.63
N LEU A 130 -22.22 2.65 -10.83
CA LEU A 130 -21.00 1.92 -10.58
C LEU A 130 -20.46 1.33 -11.89
N ALA A 131 -19.49 2.02 -12.48
CA ALA A 131 -18.72 1.43 -13.57
C ALA A 131 -17.53 0.62 -13.05
N THR A 132 -17.13 -0.41 -13.79
CA THR A 132 -15.94 -1.20 -13.50
C THR A 132 -15.05 -1.34 -14.74
N GLN A 133 -13.75 -1.50 -14.55
CA GLN A 133 -12.77 -1.80 -15.60
C GLN A 133 -11.85 -2.92 -15.13
N GLY A 134 -11.58 -3.91 -15.99
CA GLY A 134 -10.79 -5.10 -15.63
C GLY A 134 -11.52 -6.08 -14.70
N CYS A 135 -12.74 -5.77 -14.29
CA CYS A 135 -13.60 -6.60 -13.44
C CYS A 135 -15.08 -6.35 -13.74
N GLN A 136 -15.95 -7.17 -13.16
CA GLN A 136 -17.40 -7.18 -13.41
C GLN A 136 -18.19 -7.22 -12.10
N ILE A 137 -19.35 -6.58 -12.09
CA ILE A 137 -20.30 -6.63 -10.98
C ILE A 137 -21.02 -7.98 -11.04
N GLN A 138 -20.84 -8.80 -10.01
CA GLN A 138 -21.47 -10.11 -9.85
C GLN A 138 -22.81 -10.01 -9.11
N ARG A 139 -22.94 -9.07 -8.16
CA ARG A 139 -24.17 -8.80 -7.39
C ARG A 139 -24.28 -7.31 -7.08
N GLY A 140 -25.51 -6.81 -7.07
CA GLY A 140 -25.84 -5.40 -6.85
C GLY A 140 -26.23 -4.73 -8.15
N ASP A 141 -27.19 -3.81 -8.09
CA ASP A 141 -27.64 -3.05 -9.27
C ASP A 141 -26.66 -1.90 -9.54
N PRO A 142 -25.93 -1.91 -10.68
CA PRO A 142 -24.93 -0.88 -11.00
C PRO A 142 -25.51 0.52 -11.09
N THR A 143 -26.80 0.65 -11.39
CA THR A 143 -27.47 1.93 -11.61
C THR A 143 -28.70 2.04 -10.74
N GLN A 144 -28.72 2.95 -9.76
CA GLN A 144 -29.84 3.09 -8.83
C GLN A 144 -30.28 4.54 -8.67
N LEU A 145 -31.55 4.80 -8.91
CA LEU A 145 -32.19 6.07 -8.58
C LEU A 145 -32.80 5.99 -7.19
N LYS A 146 -32.34 6.82 -6.26
CA LYS A 146 -32.85 6.88 -4.88
C LYS A 146 -33.13 8.31 -4.44
N THR A 147 -34.19 8.50 -3.69
CA THR A 147 -34.43 9.75 -2.96
C THR A 147 -33.44 9.91 -1.80
N ILE A 148 -33.25 11.13 -1.29
CA ILE A 148 -32.46 11.37 -0.08
C ILE A 148 -33.06 10.62 1.11
N GLU A 149 -34.39 10.57 1.24
CA GLU A 149 -35.07 9.72 2.22
C GLU A 149 -34.66 8.23 2.07
N GLY A 150 -34.60 7.75 0.82
CA GLY A 150 -34.14 6.40 0.49
C GLY A 150 -32.68 6.13 0.88
N TRP A 151 -31.82 7.15 0.83
CA TRP A 151 -30.44 7.08 1.34
C TRP A 151 -30.37 7.15 2.86
N ARG A 152 -31.25 7.90 3.52
CA ARG A 152 -31.36 7.98 4.99
C ARG A 152 -31.85 6.66 5.59
N SER A 153 -32.80 6.00 4.93
CA SER A 153 -33.41 4.73 5.37
C SER A 153 -32.61 3.48 5.02
N THR A 154 -31.76 3.51 3.97
CA THR A 154 -30.90 2.37 3.60
C THR A 154 -29.44 2.65 3.95
N PRO A 155 -28.79 1.87 4.84
CA PRO A 155 -27.50 2.24 5.40
C PRO A 155 -26.35 2.31 4.39
N TYR A 156 -26.44 1.63 3.25
CA TYR A 156 -25.48 1.66 2.15
C TYR A 156 -25.98 0.85 0.95
N LEU A 157 -25.39 1.06 -0.22
CA LEU A 157 -25.44 0.13 -1.34
C LEU A 157 -24.32 -0.90 -1.20
N GLU A 158 -24.60 -2.16 -1.53
CA GLU A 158 -23.63 -3.26 -1.48
C GLU A 158 -23.48 -3.92 -2.84
N TYR A 159 -22.22 -4.15 -3.21
CA TYR A 159 -21.82 -4.77 -4.46
C TYR A 159 -20.85 -5.92 -4.19
N LEU A 160 -21.01 -7.00 -4.95
CA LEU A 160 -19.99 -8.02 -5.10
C LEU A 160 -19.36 -7.85 -6.47
N VAL A 161 -18.10 -7.47 -6.51
CA VAL A 161 -17.30 -7.35 -7.74
C VAL A 161 -16.41 -8.57 -7.86
N ASN A 162 -16.26 -9.09 -9.08
CA ASN A 162 -15.40 -10.22 -9.39
C ASN A 162 -14.42 -9.85 -10.51
N THR A 163 -13.16 -10.20 -10.32
CA THR A 163 -12.13 -10.04 -11.34
C THR A 163 -11.90 -11.38 -12.05
N PRO A 164 -12.22 -11.52 -13.34
CA PRO A 164 -11.95 -12.75 -14.09
C PRO A 164 -10.44 -12.89 -14.36
N LYS A 165 -9.94 -14.13 -14.46
CA LYS A 165 -8.55 -14.39 -14.85
C LYS A 165 -8.34 -13.98 -16.31
N PRO A 166 -7.39 -13.09 -16.62
CA PRO A 166 -7.11 -12.77 -18.01
C PRO A 166 -6.40 -13.93 -18.71
N ALA A 167 -6.52 -14.00 -20.04
CA ALA A 167 -5.97 -15.10 -20.83
C ALA A 167 -4.45 -15.01 -21.03
N ALA A 168 -3.90 -13.80 -21.09
CA ALA A 168 -2.52 -13.53 -21.50
C ALA A 168 -1.55 -13.26 -20.34
N HIS A 169 -2.05 -13.12 -19.11
CA HIS A 169 -1.26 -12.70 -17.95
C HIS A 169 -1.85 -13.24 -16.64
N ASP A 170 -1.09 -13.15 -15.55
CA ASP A 170 -1.42 -13.76 -14.26
C ASP A 170 -1.93 -12.78 -13.20
N ARG A 171 -2.19 -11.54 -13.62
CA ARG A 171 -2.58 -10.38 -12.81
C ARG A 171 -3.61 -9.55 -13.57
N GLU A 172 -4.44 -8.78 -12.90
CA GLU A 172 -5.34 -7.82 -13.55
C GLU A 172 -5.59 -6.64 -12.62
N VAL A 173 -5.85 -5.46 -13.17
CA VAL A 173 -6.25 -4.29 -12.36
C VAL A 173 -7.76 -4.13 -12.47
N CYS A 174 -8.46 -4.39 -11.36
CA CYS A 174 -9.87 -4.07 -11.19
C CYS A 174 -10.02 -2.64 -10.68
N SER A 175 -10.53 -1.75 -11.52
CA SER A 175 -10.89 -0.38 -11.13
C SER A 175 -12.40 -0.29 -10.96
N ILE A 176 -12.83 0.18 -9.79
CA ILE A 176 -14.22 0.39 -9.42
C ILE A 176 -14.46 1.91 -9.40
N MET A 177 -15.42 2.40 -10.17
CA MET A 177 -15.60 3.83 -10.45
C MET A 177 -16.99 4.30 -9.99
N PRO A 178 -17.24 4.43 -8.66
CA PRO A 178 -18.52 4.90 -8.13
C PRO A 178 -18.75 6.37 -8.48
N ALA A 179 -19.91 6.70 -9.01
CA ALA A 179 -20.26 8.06 -9.39
C ALA A 179 -21.73 8.36 -9.15
N ILE A 180 -22.06 9.65 -9.10
CA ILE A 180 -23.43 10.14 -9.27
C ILE A 180 -23.55 10.58 -10.73
N THR A 181 -24.57 10.08 -11.45
CA THR A 181 -24.75 10.32 -12.90
C THR A 181 -26.02 11.09 -13.20
N GLN A 182 -26.08 11.66 -14.41
CA GLN A 182 -27.32 12.16 -14.97
C GLN A 182 -28.29 11.05 -15.36
N TYR A 183 -29.54 11.21 -14.91
CA TYR A 183 -30.68 10.43 -15.36
C TYR A 183 -30.83 10.47 -16.90
N LYS A 184 -30.76 9.29 -17.53
CA LYS A 184 -31.11 9.00 -18.94
C LYS A 184 -30.30 9.63 -20.10
N GLU A 185 -29.25 10.44 -19.88
CA GLU A 185 -28.57 11.14 -21.02
C GLU A 185 -27.03 11.24 -21.02
N ASN A 186 -26.28 10.55 -20.14
CA ASN A 186 -24.81 10.53 -20.14
C ASN A 186 -24.09 11.90 -20.04
N LYS A 187 -24.76 13.04 -19.80
CA LYS A 187 -24.09 14.34 -19.63
C LYS A 187 -23.90 14.63 -18.14
N GLY A 188 -22.68 14.43 -17.65
CA GLY A 188 -22.30 14.72 -16.27
C GLY A 188 -22.19 13.47 -15.41
N ARG A 189 -20.98 13.22 -14.92
CA ARG A 189 -20.62 12.14 -13.99
C ARG A 189 -19.81 12.80 -12.88
N LEU A 190 -20.27 12.67 -11.64
CA LEU A 190 -19.58 13.16 -10.44
C LEU A 190 -18.90 11.99 -9.74
N PRO A 191 -17.57 11.85 -9.88
CA PRO A 191 -16.82 10.75 -9.29
C PRO A 191 -16.80 10.81 -7.77
N LEU A 192 -17.00 9.67 -7.11
CA LEU A 192 -16.88 9.52 -5.66
C LEU A 192 -15.47 9.04 -5.29
N TRP A 193 -14.46 9.73 -5.80
CA TRP A 193 -13.04 9.56 -5.45
C TRP A 193 -12.27 10.86 -5.75
N ASP A 194 -11.11 11.05 -5.14
CA ASP A 194 -10.26 12.22 -5.38
C ASP A 194 -9.82 12.28 -6.85
N GLN A 195 -10.00 13.40 -7.55
CA GLN A 195 -9.46 13.55 -8.90
C GLN A 195 -8.32 14.56 -8.88
N GLU A 196 -7.16 14.25 -9.46
CA GLU A 196 -6.11 15.25 -9.61
C GLU A 196 -6.33 16.12 -10.86
N LEU A 197 -6.20 17.44 -10.69
CA LEU A 197 -6.03 18.37 -11.79
C LEU A 197 -4.59 18.26 -12.26
N LEU A 198 -4.39 17.88 -13.50
CA LEU A 198 -3.08 17.90 -14.15
C LEU A 198 -3.05 19.04 -15.18
N SER A 199 -1.91 19.69 -15.33
CA SER A 199 -1.68 20.64 -16.43
C SER A 199 -1.64 19.90 -17.76
N GLN A 200 -1.69 20.65 -18.87
CA GLN A 200 -1.47 20.07 -20.21
C GLN A 200 -0.11 19.36 -20.36
N GLN A 201 0.88 19.69 -19.50
CA GLN A 201 2.17 19.00 -19.43
C GLN A 201 2.22 17.86 -18.40
N GLY A 202 1.08 17.45 -17.82
CA GLY A 202 0.99 16.37 -16.85
C GLY A 202 1.45 16.72 -15.42
N LYS A 203 1.72 18.00 -15.13
CA LYS A 203 2.12 18.45 -13.78
C LYS A 203 0.88 18.57 -12.88
N ARG A 204 0.96 18.08 -11.65
CA ARG A 204 -0.12 18.23 -10.65
C ARG A 204 -0.40 19.72 -10.37
N LEU A 205 -1.62 20.16 -10.64
CA LEU A 205 -2.16 21.50 -10.36
C LEU A 205 -3.07 21.54 -9.12
N GLY A 206 -3.64 20.41 -8.71
CA GLY A 206 -4.51 20.33 -7.52
C GLY A 206 -5.31 19.03 -7.44
N VAL A 207 -6.31 18.99 -6.56
CA VAL A 207 -7.31 17.92 -6.47
C VAL A 207 -8.70 18.53 -6.73
N VAL A 208 -9.40 18.10 -7.78
CA VAL A 208 -10.82 18.42 -7.98
C VAL A 208 -11.60 17.74 -6.87
N ARG A 209 -12.23 18.56 -6.03
CA ARG A 209 -13.23 18.14 -5.04
C ARG A 209 -14.60 18.79 -5.33
N TRP A 210 -14.65 19.63 -6.37
CA TRP A 210 -15.74 20.55 -6.74
C TRP A 210 -15.65 20.84 -8.26
N GLY A 211 -16.75 20.84 -9.02
CA GLY A 211 -16.76 21.37 -10.39
C GLY A 211 -17.61 20.63 -11.44
N GLN A 212 -17.76 21.25 -12.62
CA GLN A 212 -18.48 20.75 -13.80
C GLN A 212 -17.52 20.04 -14.78
N GLY A 213 -17.99 18.98 -15.44
CA GLY A 213 -17.26 18.28 -16.49
C GLY A 213 -16.61 16.99 -16.04
N VAL A 214 -16.17 16.17 -17.01
CA VAL A 214 -15.51 14.88 -16.80
C VAL A 214 -14.00 15.09 -16.88
N PRO A 215 -13.23 15.04 -15.78
CA PRO A 215 -11.81 14.77 -15.90
C PRO A 215 -11.69 13.34 -16.45
N SER A 216 -11.08 13.21 -17.64
CA SER A 216 -10.97 11.95 -18.38
C SER A 216 -10.09 10.89 -17.71
N ASN A 217 -9.67 11.12 -16.46
CA ASN A 217 -8.67 10.29 -15.82
C ASN A 217 -9.24 9.45 -14.69
N SER A 218 -9.30 8.13 -14.91
CA SER A 218 -9.59 7.12 -13.91
C SER A 218 -8.41 6.81 -12.99
N LEU A 219 -7.27 7.52 -13.16
CA LEU A 219 -6.02 7.32 -12.41
C LEU A 219 -6.24 7.14 -10.91
N TRP A 220 -7.18 7.90 -10.33
CA TRP A 220 -7.45 7.90 -8.90
C TRP A 220 -8.66 7.09 -8.42
N SER A 221 -9.30 6.36 -9.33
CA SER A 221 -10.38 5.46 -8.97
C SER A 221 -9.92 4.37 -7.98
N PRO A 222 -10.85 3.83 -7.16
CA PRO A 222 -10.59 2.64 -6.36
C PRO A 222 -10.08 1.47 -7.20
N SER A 223 -8.77 1.27 -7.23
CA SER A 223 -8.12 0.22 -8.03
C SER A 223 -7.48 -0.87 -7.18
N PHE A 224 -7.71 -2.11 -7.59
CA PHE A 224 -7.26 -3.31 -6.93
C PHE A 224 -6.48 -4.17 -7.91
N ARG A 225 -5.24 -4.52 -7.55
CA ARG A 225 -4.49 -5.52 -8.30
C ARG A 225 -4.93 -6.88 -7.82
N CYS A 226 -5.53 -7.63 -8.71
CA CYS A 226 -5.88 -9.02 -8.50
C CYS A 226 -4.84 -9.90 -9.18
N ASP A 227 -4.54 -11.06 -8.59
CA ASP A 227 -3.67 -12.04 -9.20
C ASP A 227 -4.18 -13.46 -8.94
N TRP A 228 -3.53 -14.44 -9.58
CA TRP A 228 -3.82 -15.87 -9.46
C TRP A 228 -2.59 -16.70 -9.06
N LYS A 229 -1.57 -16.08 -8.48
CA LYS A 229 -0.37 -16.79 -8.00
C LYS A 229 -0.65 -17.55 -6.70
N GLN A 230 0.21 -18.48 -6.31
CA GLN A 230 0.19 -19.04 -4.95
C GLN A 230 0.97 -18.10 -4.00
N LEU A 231 0.61 -18.09 -2.73
CA LEU A 231 1.21 -17.21 -1.72
C LEU A 231 1.69 -18.03 -0.51
N GLY A 232 2.78 -17.61 0.13
CA GLY A 232 3.27 -18.23 1.38
C GLY A 232 3.93 -19.61 1.28
N GLY A 233 3.81 -20.36 0.18
CA GLY A 233 4.44 -21.69 0.04
C GLY A 233 5.53 -21.74 -1.04
N PHE A 234 6.72 -22.27 -0.72
CA PHE A 234 7.79 -22.58 -1.68
C PHE A 234 7.65 -23.99 -2.31
N LYS A 235 6.47 -24.64 -2.23
CA LYS A 235 6.21 -25.96 -2.84
C LYS A 235 4.76 -26.09 -3.36
N LYS A 236 4.64 -27.01 -4.33
CA LYS A 236 3.54 -27.29 -5.28
C LYS A 236 2.11 -27.24 -4.71
N GLU A 237 1.24 -26.87 -5.65
CA GLU A 237 -0.21 -26.62 -5.61
C GLU A 237 -1.07 -27.65 -4.87
N GLU A 238 -2.16 -27.16 -4.26
CA GLU A 238 -3.54 -27.61 -4.53
C GLU A 238 -4.54 -26.77 -3.69
N GLY A 239 -5.22 -25.82 -4.33
CA GLY A 239 -6.30 -25.01 -3.76
C GLY A 239 -5.85 -23.70 -3.07
N ASN A 240 -6.58 -22.61 -3.32
CA ASN A 240 -6.37 -21.26 -2.76
C ASN A 240 -5.30 -20.39 -3.44
N THR A 241 -5.48 -20.10 -4.73
CA THR A 241 -4.61 -19.18 -5.49
C THR A 241 -5.22 -17.79 -5.67
N GLY A 242 -4.35 -16.79 -5.63
CA GLY A 242 -4.67 -15.40 -5.96
C GLY A 242 -5.22 -14.53 -4.84
N GLY A 243 -5.68 -13.33 -5.20
CA GLY A 243 -6.25 -12.36 -4.27
C GLY A 243 -6.22 -10.96 -4.86
N CYS A 244 -7.10 -10.08 -4.40
CA CYS A 244 -7.11 -8.66 -4.78
C CYS A 244 -6.55 -7.79 -3.65
N ILE A 245 -5.66 -6.85 -3.97
CA ILE A 245 -5.17 -5.85 -3.02
C ILE A 245 -5.35 -4.44 -3.55
N TYR A 246 -5.73 -3.52 -2.67
CA TYR A 246 -5.80 -2.11 -2.99
C TYR A 246 -4.40 -1.60 -3.36
N ILE A 247 -4.24 -1.06 -4.57
CA ILE A 247 -2.90 -0.78 -5.11
C ILE A 247 -2.22 0.42 -4.43
N ARG A 248 -3.02 1.29 -3.81
CA ARG A 248 -2.61 2.59 -3.27
C ARG A 248 -2.43 2.60 -1.76
N ALA A 249 -2.73 1.49 -1.09
CA ALA A 249 -2.35 1.34 0.30
C ALA A 249 -0.83 1.20 0.39
N ASP A 250 -0.21 2.06 1.20
CA ASP A 250 1.14 1.82 1.66
C ASP A 250 1.17 0.49 2.42
N ARG A 251 2.14 -0.35 2.07
CA ARG A 251 2.33 -1.65 2.71
C ARG A 251 3.47 -1.47 3.69
N VAL A 252 3.15 -1.33 4.96
CA VAL A 252 4.14 -1.00 6.00
C VAL A 252 4.26 -2.18 6.96
N PHE A 253 5.41 -2.85 6.92
CA PHE A 253 5.77 -3.86 7.90
C PHE A 253 6.16 -3.16 9.20
N THR A 254 5.19 -3.09 10.12
CA THR A 254 5.37 -2.39 11.40
C THR A 254 5.82 -3.37 12.47
N MET A 255 6.89 -3.01 13.18
CA MET A 255 7.41 -3.74 14.34
C MET A 255 7.40 -2.83 15.56
N SER A 256 6.89 -3.31 16.69
CA SER A 256 6.81 -2.58 17.96
C SER A 256 7.73 -3.20 19.00
N LYS A 257 8.64 -2.40 19.58
CA LYS A 257 9.55 -2.91 20.62
C LYS A 257 8.80 -3.40 21.86
N SER A 258 7.66 -2.79 22.19
CA SER A 258 6.82 -3.16 23.34
C SER A 258 5.84 -4.30 23.08
N ARG A 259 5.34 -4.47 21.85
CA ARG A 259 4.39 -5.55 21.51
C ARG A 259 5.02 -6.80 20.92
N ASP A 260 6.20 -6.64 20.34
CA ASP A 260 6.92 -7.69 19.61
C ASP A 260 8.26 -8.04 20.28
N ASP A 261 8.27 -8.09 21.61
CA ASP A 261 9.46 -8.32 22.43
C ASP A 261 10.11 -9.71 22.19
N GLU A 262 9.32 -10.67 21.72
CA GLU A 262 9.74 -12.02 21.30
C GLU A 262 10.74 -12.04 20.12
N PHE A 263 10.90 -10.92 19.39
CA PHE A 263 11.96 -10.76 18.38
C PHE A 263 12.73 -9.43 18.49
N LEU A 264 12.84 -8.87 19.70
CA LEU A 264 13.45 -7.57 19.97
C LEU A 264 14.88 -7.36 19.42
N ASP A 265 15.74 -8.39 19.46
CA ASP A 265 17.10 -8.32 18.89
C ASP A 265 17.10 -7.94 17.41
N VAL A 266 16.14 -8.46 16.64
CA VAL A 266 15.97 -8.18 15.21
C VAL A 266 15.47 -6.76 15.02
N ILE A 267 14.48 -6.33 15.81
CA ILE A 267 13.96 -4.96 15.77
C ILE A 267 15.09 -3.95 16.01
N ARG A 268 15.91 -4.17 17.04
CA ARG A 268 17.05 -3.30 17.38
C ARG A 268 18.10 -3.27 16.28
N HIS A 269 18.39 -4.40 15.64
CA HIS A 269 19.30 -4.46 14.51
C HIS A 269 18.77 -3.62 13.33
N ILE A 270 17.51 -3.82 12.93
CA ILE A 270 16.90 -3.09 11.82
C ILE A 270 16.78 -1.59 12.15
N GLU A 271 16.42 -1.22 13.39
CA GLU A 271 16.37 0.17 13.86
C GLU A 271 17.73 0.85 13.70
N LYS A 272 18.80 0.17 14.13
CA LYS A 272 20.16 0.67 13.99
C LYS A 272 20.58 0.81 12.52
N ALA A 273 20.20 -0.13 11.66
CA ALA A 273 20.49 -0.11 10.22
C ALA A 273 19.77 1.05 9.49
N LEU A 274 18.50 1.29 9.84
CA LEU A 274 17.67 2.32 9.23
C LEU A 274 17.96 3.74 9.72
N ASN A 275 18.71 3.90 10.81
CA ASN A 275 19.01 5.20 11.41
C ASN A 275 20.38 5.73 10.94
N PRO A 276 20.42 6.81 10.12
CA PRO A 276 21.68 7.38 9.63
C PRO A 276 22.63 7.85 10.72
N ALA A 277 22.12 8.18 11.92
CA ALA A 277 22.96 8.61 13.04
C ALA A 277 23.74 7.45 13.68
N THR A 278 23.31 6.20 13.47
CA THR A 278 23.91 5.02 14.12
C THR A 278 24.36 3.95 13.13
N ASN A 279 23.91 4.01 11.88
CA ASN A 279 24.14 2.94 10.91
C ASN A 279 25.59 2.87 10.40
N ALA A 280 26.40 3.92 10.57
CA ALA A 280 27.84 3.88 10.35
C ALA A 280 28.52 2.80 11.21
N GLY A 281 27.98 2.53 12.41
CA GLY A 281 28.45 1.48 13.31
C GLY A 281 27.85 0.09 13.07
N THR A 282 27.26 -0.15 11.89
CA THR A 282 26.72 -1.48 11.51
C THR A 282 27.68 -2.23 10.59
N TYR A 283 27.53 -3.55 10.51
CA TYR A 283 28.46 -4.41 9.76
C TYR A 283 27.86 -4.89 8.44
N PRO A 284 28.65 -5.09 7.36
CA PRO A 284 30.05 -4.67 7.22
C PRO A 284 30.21 -3.15 7.31
N PRO A 285 31.31 -2.59 7.84
CA PRO A 285 31.50 -1.15 7.85
C PRO A 285 31.64 -0.62 6.42
N TYR A 286 31.11 0.59 6.17
CA TYR A 286 31.30 1.32 4.91
C TYR A 286 32.35 2.40 5.10
N ARG A 287 33.37 2.43 4.23
CA ARG A 287 34.48 3.40 4.30
C ARG A 287 34.74 4.06 2.94
N PRO A 288 35.40 5.24 2.90
CA PRO A 288 35.82 5.86 1.65
C PRO A 288 36.63 4.89 0.79
N GLY A 289 36.24 4.75 -0.48
CA GLY A 289 36.91 3.86 -1.43
C GLY A 289 36.39 2.42 -1.48
N ASP A 290 35.49 2.02 -0.57
CA ASP A 290 34.75 0.76 -0.73
C ASP A 290 33.89 0.82 -2.00
N THR A 291 34.01 -0.20 -2.86
CA THR A 291 33.20 -0.32 -4.08
C THR A 291 32.31 -1.56 -4.05
N THR A 292 31.11 -1.43 -4.61
CA THR A 292 30.11 -2.51 -4.67
C THR A 292 30.42 -3.53 -5.77
N SER A 293 30.94 -3.08 -6.91
CA SER A 293 31.02 -3.87 -8.14
C SER A 293 32.01 -5.04 -8.06
N ASN A 294 33.13 -4.86 -7.36
CA ASN A 294 34.27 -5.80 -7.37
C ASN A 294 34.66 -6.32 -5.98
N ARG A 295 33.79 -6.18 -4.97
CA ARG A 295 34.09 -6.69 -3.63
C ARG A 295 34.22 -8.23 -3.66
N ASP A 296 35.38 -8.71 -3.22
CA ASP A 296 35.63 -10.13 -2.98
C ASP A 296 34.90 -10.57 -1.71
N ILE A 297 33.96 -11.50 -1.87
CA ILE A 297 33.19 -12.07 -0.76
C ILE A 297 34.06 -12.92 0.17
N ASN A 298 35.26 -13.32 -0.24
CA ASN A 298 36.16 -14.08 0.63
C ASN A 298 37.00 -13.15 1.54
N LEU A 299 36.90 -11.82 1.35
CA LEU A 299 37.66 -10.80 2.07
C LEU A 299 36.70 -9.73 2.65
N PRO A 300 35.94 -10.05 3.71
CA PRO A 300 35.09 -9.05 4.35
C PRO A 300 35.93 -7.88 4.91
N PRO A 301 35.36 -6.67 4.93
CA PRO A 301 36.05 -5.53 5.54
C PRO A 301 36.36 -5.75 7.03
N VAL A 302 37.52 -5.25 7.46
CA VAL A 302 38.03 -5.42 8.83
C VAL A 302 37.06 -4.82 9.86
N LYS A 303 36.84 -5.56 10.95
CA LYS A 303 36.03 -5.20 12.13
C LYS A 303 36.73 -4.11 12.94
N GLY A 304 35.93 -3.23 13.52
CA GLY A 304 36.38 -2.22 14.47
C GLY A 304 36.17 -0.80 13.93
N PRO A 305 35.94 0.19 14.81
CA PRO A 305 35.95 1.58 14.40
C PRO A 305 37.39 1.95 14.04
N LEU A 306 37.62 2.23 12.77
CA LEU A 306 38.86 2.83 12.28
C LEU A 306 38.75 4.37 12.25
N GLY A 307 37.59 4.91 12.62
CA GLY A 307 37.32 6.35 12.73
C GLY A 307 36.97 7.01 11.40
N ASN A 308 36.86 6.24 10.33
CA ASN A 308 36.53 6.68 8.98
C ASN A 308 35.27 5.99 8.43
N GLU A 309 34.50 5.31 9.28
CA GLU A 309 33.22 4.72 8.91
C GLU A 309 32.21 5.79 8.47
N LEU A 310 31.54 5.54 7.35
CA LEU A 310 30.50 6.39 6.80
C LEU A 310 29.11 5.79 7.04
N PRO A 311 28.07 6.63 7.21
CA PRO A 311 26.68 6.18 7.18
C PRO A 311 26.35 5.43 5.89
N LYS A 312 25.53 4.39 6.00
CA LYS A 312 25.04 3.62 4.85
C LYS A 312 23.74 4.21 4.32
N VAL A 313 23.53 4.07 3.02
CA VAL A 313 22.28 4.44 2.36
C VAL A 313 21.41 3.19 2.23
N ILE A 314 20.51 2.98 3.20
CA ILE A 314 19.69 1.78 3.29
C ILE A 314 18.20 2.14 3.06
N ALA A 315 17.59 1.48 2.08
CA ALA A 315 16.19 1.67 1.69
C ALA A 315 15.18 1.02 2.65
N GLY A 316 13.91 1.31 2.43
CA GLY A 316 12.77 0.72 3.11
C GLY A 316 12.33 1.47 4.37
N ASN A 317 12.86 2.66 4.66
CA ASN A 317 12.47 3.42 5.84
C ASN A 317 11.16 4.19 5.59
N TYR A 318 10.05 3.74 6.19
CA TYR A 318 8.76 4.43 6.03
C TYR A 318 8.73 5.85 6.62
N ALA A 319 9.61 6.15 7.59
CA ALA A 319 9.69 7.47 8.21
C ALA A 319 10.47 8.49 7.37
N LYS A 320 11.10 8.06 6.25
CA LYS A 320 11.87 8.94 5.36
C LYS A 320 11.03 9.37 4.16
N PRO A 321 11.27 10.57 3.60
CA PRO A 321 10.54 11.03 2.44
C PRO A 321 10.70 10.08 1.24
N PRO A 322 9.65 9.80 0.46
CA PRO A 322 9.69 8.80 -0.62
C PRO A 322 10.59 9.20 -1.79
N ASN A 323 11.01 10.46 -1.88
CA ASN A 323 11.97 10.96 -2.87
C ASN A 323 13.44 10.88 -2.41
N THR A 324 13.72 10.23 -1.29
CA THR A 324 15.08 9.97 -0.79
C THR A 324 15.45 8.51 -0.98
N PRO A 325 16.74 8.16 -1.16
CA PRO A 325 17.18 6.77 -1.23
C PRO A 325 16.76 5.91 -0.03
N GLU A 326 16.74 6.48 1.18
CA GLU A 326 16.34 5.77 2.40
C GLU A 326 14.83 5.53 2.46
N GLY A 327 14.04 6.46 1.94
CA GLY A 327 12.58 6.34 1.80
C GLY A 327 12.14 5.53 0.58
N ALA A 328 13.08 5.10 -0.28
CA ALA A 328 12.78 4.20 -1.38
C ALA A 328 12.20 2.88 -0.84
N PRO A 329 11.21 2.28 -1.51
CA PRO A 329 10.59 1.05 -1.01
C PRO A 329 11.52 -0.16 -1.14
N LEU A 330 11.13 -1.23 -0.49
CA LEU A 330 11.61 -2.58 -0.72
C LEU A 330 10.68 -3.31 -1.69
N TRP A 331 11.25 -4.20 -2.50
CA TRP A 331 10.50 -5.13 -3.34
C TRP A 331 10.85 -6.56 -2.97
N ARG A 332 9.85 -7.44 -2.95
CA ARG A 332 10.09 -8.86 -2.69
C ARG A 332 10.93 -9.47 -3.82
N GLY A 333 12.06 -10.07 -3.46
CA GLY A 333 12.98 -10.77 -4.35
C GLY A 333 12.47 -12.15 -4.77
N THR A 334 13.13 -12.73 -5.78
CA THR A 334 12.94 -14.14 -6.17
C THR A 334 13.72 -15.08 -5.24
N ASP A 335 13.43 -16.37 -5.29
CA ASP A 335 14.19 -17.39 -4.52
C ASP A 335 15.67 -17.39 -4.90
N LYS A 336 15.96 -17.20 -6.20
CA LYS A 336 17.33 -17.04 -6.69
C LYS A 336 17.99 -15.80 -6.09
N GLY A 337 17.27 -14.67 -6.05
CA GLY A 337 17.76 -13.43 -5.43
C GLY A 337 18.04 -13.60 -3.92
N TYR A 338 17.24 -14.40 -3.22
CA TYR A 338 17.50 -14.74 -1.82
C TYR A 338 18.85 -15.45 -1.63
N ASP A 339 19.14 -16.46 -2.43
CA ASP A 339 20.42 -17.17 -2.35
C ASP A 339 21.60 -16.29 -2.78
N GLU A 340 21.43 -15.45 -3.80
CA GLU A 340 22.43 -14.46 -4.24
C GLU A 340 22.75 -13.46 -3.12
N ASN A 341 21.73 -12.93 -2.43
CA ASN A 341 21.90 -12.03 -1.29
C ASN A 341 22.65 -12.71 -0.14
N ARG A 342 22.27 -13.94 0.22
CA ARG A 342 22.92 -14.71 1.29
C ARG A 342 24.37 -15.07 0.95
N ALA A 343 24.68 -15.30 -0.32
CA ALA A 343 26.02 -15.66 -0.77
C ALA A 343 27.05 -14.52 -0.63
N ILE A 344 26.63 -13.28 -0.32
CA ILE A 344 27.55 -12.16 -0.09
C ILE A 344 28.27 -12.27 1.26
N PHE A 345 27.66 -12.91 2.24
CA PHE A 345 28.18 -12.96 3.61
C PHE A 345 28.06 -14.32 4.29
N SER A 346 27.61 -15.36 3.58
CA SER A 346 27.40 -16.69 4.15
C SER A 346 27.59 -17.82 3.13
N LYS A 347 27.82 -19.05 3.62
CA LYS A 347 27.97 -20.28 2.82
C LYS A 347 29.23 -20.35 1.93
N HIS A 348 30.20 -19.45 2.09
CA HIS A 348 31.51 -19.50 1.44
C HIS A 348 32.62 -19.29 2.49
N PRO A 349 33.84 -19.82 2.28
CA PRO A 349 34.96 -19.53 3.18
C PRO A 349 35.33 -18.05 3.10
N PHE A 350 35.91 -17.50 4.16
CA PHE A 350 36.46 -16.15 4.13
C PHE A 350 37.62 -16.02 5.13
N SER A 351 38.48 -15.05 4.88
CA SER A 351 39.59 -14.70 5.77
C SER A 351 39.68 -13.19 5.95
N VAL A 352 40.05 -12.77 7.15
CA VAL A 352 40.44 -11.41 7.48
C VAL A 352 41.86 -11.47 8.02
N PRO A 353 42.87 -11.37 7.14
CA PRO A 353 44.28 -11.49 7.52
C PRO A 353 44.70 -10.51 8.61
N GLN A 354 44.15 -9.29 8.58
CA GLN A 354 44.44 -8.22 9.54
C GLN A 354 44.09 -8.61 10.98
N ASP A 355 43.06 -9.45 11.16
CA ASP A 355 42.60 -9.92 12.46
C ASP A 355 43.04 -11.36 12.75
N ASN A 356 43.89 -11.93 11.88
CA ASN A 356 44.25 -13.35 11.89
C ASN A 356 43.01 -14.27 12.02
N PHE A 357 41.94 -13.91 11.31
CA PHE A 357 40.65 -14.61 11.38
C PHE A 357 40.40 -15.35 10.07
N ALA A 358 39.98 -16.60 10.14
CA ALA A 358 39.52 -17.34 8.97
C ALA A 358 38.37 -18.26 9.34
N MET A 359 37.43 -18.44 8.41
CA MET A 359 36.31 -19.35 8.59
C MET A 359 36.01 -20.12 7.31
N GLY A 360 35.69 -21.40 7.47
CA GLY A 360 35.43 -22.32 6.35
C GLY A 360 36.72 -22.90 5.76
N LYS A 361 36.56 -23.88 4.88
CA LYS A 361 37.66 -24.46 4.09
C LYS A 361 37.23 -24.57 2.63
N PRO A 362 38.12 -24.28 1.66
CA PRO A 362 37.84 -24.55 0.25
C PRO A 362 37.44 -26.02 0.04
N GLY A 363 36.36 -26.25 -0.71
CA GLY A 363 35.85 -27.60 -1.01
C GLY A 363 35.10 -28.32 0.13
N ALA A 364 34.98 -27.72 1.32
CA ALA A 364 34.20 -28.29 2.42
C ALA A 364 32.77 -27.69 2.49
N PRO A 365 31.79 -28.41 3.07
CA PRO A 365 30.46 -27.85 3.31
C PRO A 365 30.52 -26.67 4.29
N ASN A 366 30.11 -25.48 3.85
CA ASN A 366 30.22 -24.23 4.60
C ASN A 366 28.89 -23.76 5.23
N TYR A 367 28.00 -24.69 5.59
CA TYR A 367 26.63 -24.39 6.08
C TYR A 367 26.57 -23.49 7.33
N GLY A 368 27.65 -23.42 8.12
CA GLY A 368 27.76 -22.57 9.30
C GLY A 368 28.61 -21.32 9.12
N VAL A 369 29.19 -21.08 7.94
CA VAL A 369 30.09 -19.95 7.71
C VAL A 369 29.28 -18.70 7.40
N ASN A 370 29.48 -17.64 8.18
CA ASN A 370 28.88 -16.34 7.93
C ASN A 370 29.69 -15.21 8.57
N TYR A 371 29.57 -13.99 8.03
CA TYR A 371 30.25 -12.81 8.55
C TYR A 371 29.83 -12.41 9.97
N CYS A 372 28.60 -12.70 10.41
CA CYS A 372 28.18 -12.34 11.77
C CYS A 372 29.04 -13.02 12.84
N LYS A 373 29.58 -14.23 12.58
CA LYS A 373 30.52 -14.89 13.52
C LYS A 373 31.84 -14.16 13.68
N TYR A 374 32.24 -13.37 12.68
CA TYR A 374 33.38 -12.48 12.75
C TYR A 374 33.00 -11.14 13.42
N TYR A 375 31.98 -10.46 12.88
CA TYR A 375 31.61 -9.12 13.34
C TYR A 375 30.97 -9.07 14.73
N THR A 376 30.24 -10.10 15.14
CA THR A 376 29.47 -10.16 16.39
C THR A 376 29.80 -11.40 17.21
N SER A 377 31.08 -11.79 17.22
CA SER A 377 31.58 -12.98 17.91
C SER A 377 31.18 -13.04 19.39
N ASP A 378 31.12 -11.89 20.06
CA ASP A 378 30.67 -11.71 21.43
C ASP A 378 29.24 -12.21 21.65
N VAL A 379 28.32 -11.94 20.73
CA VAL A 379 26.94 -12.43 20.80
C VAL A 379 26.89 -13.96 20.68
N TYR A 380 27.69 -14.54 19.78
CA TYR A 380 27.79 -16.00 19.62
C TYR A 380 28.39 -16.68 20.85
N VAL A 381 29.37 -16.05 21.51
CA VAL A 381 29.95 -16.54 22.76
C VAL A 381 28.95 -16.43 23.91
N GLN A 382 28.22 -15.32 24.00
CA GLN A 382 27.27 -15.07 25.08
C GLN A 382 26.08 -16.05 25.06
N TYR A 383 25.49 -16.29 23.89
CA TYR A 383 24.26 -17.09 23.77
C TYR A 383 24.49 -18.51 23.26
N GLY A 384 25.68 -18.82 22.75
CA GLY A 384 26.03 -20.12 22.18
C GLY A 384 25.90 -20.16 20.66
N TYR A 385 26.85 -20.85 20.02
CA TYR A 385 26.99 -20.86 18.55
C TYR A 385 25.82 -21.49 17.77
N THR A 386 24.99 -22.29 18.43
CA THR A 386 23.78 -22.91 17.85
C THR A 386 22.51 -22.09 18.04
N GLU A 387 22.55 -21.13 18.97
CA GLU A 387 21.41 -20.31 19.39
C GLU A 387 21.48 -18.89 18.84
N VAL A 388 22.45 -18.59 17.97
CA VAL A 388 22.59 -17.31 17.28
C VAL A 388 22.52 -17.52 15.78
N GLN A 389 21.80 -16.63 15.09
CA GLN A 389 21.72 -16.58 13.65
C GLN A 389 22.19 -15.22 13.12
N CYS A 390 22.58 -15.19 11.85
CA CYS A 390 22.97 -13.98 11.16
C CYS A 390 21.72 -13.36 10.51
N ASP A 391 21.20 -12.32 11.14
CA ASP A 391 20.15 -11.47 10.60
C ASP A 391 20.74 -10.42 9.65
N GLU A 392 19.93 -9.95 8.71
CA GLU A 392 20.35 -9.03 7.65
C GLU A 392 19.26 -7.99 7.34
N TYR A 393 19.69 -6.78 6.99
CA TYR A 393 18.81 -5.74 6.47
C TYR A 393 19.50 -4.87 5.40
N PRO A 394 18.91 -4.62 4.22
CA PRO A 394 17.61 -5.12 3.76
C PRO A 394 17.57 -6.65 3.66
N PHE A 395 16.38 -7.24 3.81
CA PHE A 395 16.22 -8.69 3.93
C PHE A 395 16.72 -9.42 2.67
N ALA A 396 17.30 -10.63 2.77
CA ALA A 396 17.66 -11.41 1.57
C ALA A 396 16.44 -11.71 0.69
N SER A 397 15.24 -11.75 1.28
CA SER A 397 14.00 -11.91 0.52
C SER A 397 13.58 -10.66 -0.26
N THR A 398 14.43 -9.63 -0.36
CA THR A 398 14.18 -8.39 -1.11
C THR A 398 15.18 -8.18 -2.25
N GLN A 399 14.79 -7.41 -3.25
CA GLN A 399 15.68 -6.96 -4.33
C GLN A 399 16.81 -6.07 -3.78
N GLU A 400 16.55 -5.36 -2.69
CA GLU A 400 17.48 -4.45 -2.02
C GLU A 400 18.49 -5.15 -1.11
N GLY A 401 18.45 -6.48 -1.04
CA GLY A 401 19.38 -7.25 -0.21
C GLY A 401 20.85 -7.09 -0.64
N ALA A 402 21.74 -7.76 0.10
CA ALA A 402 23.18 -7.57 0.02
C ALA A 402 23.80 -7.73 -1.38
N ALA A 403 23.18 -8.46 -2.31
CA ALA A 403 23.71 -8.63 -3.67
C ALA A 403 23.53 -7.40 -4.55
N LYS A 404 22.49 -6.59 -4.32
CA LYS A 404 22.25 -5.33 -5.05
C LYS A 404 23.35 -4.32 -4.77
N ASP A 405 23.68 -4.20 -3.49
CA ASP A 405 24.70 -3.29 -3.01
C ASP A 405 25.52 -4.00 -1.92
N LYS A 406 26.67 -4.56 -2.34
CA LYS A 406 27.57 -5.37 -1.49
C LYS A 406 28.21 -4.59 -0.33
N ILE A 407 27.75 -3.37 -0.02
CA ILE A 407 28.17 -2.60 1.15
C ILE A 407 27.03 -1.90 1.89
N ASN A 408 25.97 -1.45 1.21
CA ASN A 408 24.82 -0.79 1.84
C ASN A 408 23.77 -1.79 2.39
N TYR A 409 24.26 -2.75 3.16
CA TYR A 409 23.45 -3.66 3.96
C TYR A 409 24.05 -3.79 5.37
N SER A 410 23.25 -4.27 6.31
CA SER A 410 23.64 -4.53 7.68
C SER A 410 23.45 -6.01 8.00
N VAL A 411 24.39 -6.61 8.72
CA VAL A 411 24.29 -7.95 9.30
C VAL A 411 24.62 -7.91 10.78
N GLN A 412 23.91 -8.72 11.57
CA GLN A 412 24.12 -8.82 13.01
C GLN A 412 23.79 -10.22 13.52
N GLY A 413 24.62 -10.74 14.42
CA GLY A 413 24.26 -11.91 15.22
C GLY A 413 23.11 -11.59 16.16
N VAL A 414 22.03 -12.35 16.08
CA VAL A 414 20.83 -12.22 16.92
C VAL A 414 20.39 -13.60 17.42
N ARG A 415 19.64 -13.66 18.52
CA ARG A 415 19.11 -14.94 19.02
C ARG A 415 18.28 -15.65 17.93
N LYS A 416 18.51 -16.95 17.77
CA LYS A 416 17.88 -17.81 16.78
C LYS A 416 16.36 -17.83 16.90
N SER A 417 15.84 -17.89 18.12
CA SER A 417 14.40 -17.84 18.38
C SER A 417 13.77 -16.54 17.85
N HIS A 418 14.42 -15.40 18.11
CA HIS A 418 13.99 -14.08 17.64
C HIS A 418 13.97 -14.02 16.12
N ASN A 419 15.06 -14.45 15.47
CA ASN A 419 15.19 -14.40 14.02
C ASN A 419 14.20 -15.32 13.29
N LEU A 420 13.95 -16.52 13.83
CA LEU A 420 12.96 -17.45 13.27
C LEU A 420 11.52 -16.94 13.40
N LEU A 421 11.17 -16.31 14.52
CA LEU A 421 9.85 -15.71 14.72
C LEU A 421 9.64 -14.51 13.79
N HIS A 422 10.61 -13.60 13.74
CA HIS A 422 10.58 -12.46 12.82
C HIS A 422 10.46 -12.91 11.35
N GLY A 423 11.22 -13.93 10.94
CA GLY A 423 11.13 -14.48 9.58
C GLY A 423 9.76 -15.08 9.24
N LYS A 424 9.09 -15.73 10.21
CA LYS A 424 7.70 -16.19 10.05
C LYS A 424 6.73 -15.01 9.91
N LEU A 425 6.91 -13.95 10.69
CA LEU A 425 6.06 -12.77 10.64
C LEU A 425 6.22 -12.01 9.32
N LEU A 426 7.46 -11.82 8.84
CA LEU A 426 7.74 -11.22 7.53
C LEU A 426 7.09 -12.02 6.39
N LYS A 427 7.18 -13.36 6.48
CA LYS A 427 6.53 -14.26 5.53
C LYS A 427 5.00 -14.14 5.57
N ALA A 428 4.41 -14.06 6.76
CA ALA A 428 2.97 -13.83 6.92
C ALA A 428 2.56 -12.46 6.35
N PHE A 429 3.37 -11.42 6.57
CA PHE A 429 3.17 -10.09 6.00
C PHE A 429 3.17 -10.12 4.46
N TYR A 430 4.10 -10.84 3.83
CA TYR A 430 4.08 -11.05 2.37
C TYR A 430 2.77 -11.70 1.91
N GLY A 431 2.22 -12.59 2.73
CA GLY A 431 0.90 -13.18 2.55
C GLY A 431 -0.24 -12.15 2.64
N HIS A 432 -0.35 -11.49 3.80
CA HIS A 432 -1.45 -10.57 4.13
C HIS A 432 -1.55 -9.38 3.18
N TYR A 433 -0.40 -8.90 2.68
CA TYR A 433 -0.34 -7.76 1.76
C TYR A 433 -0.05 -8.16 0.32
N ARG A 434 -0.22 -9.45 0.00
CA ARG A 434 -0.08 -9.97 -1.36
C ARG A 434 1.20 -9.48 -2.04
N LEU A 435 2.33 -9.51 -1.33
CA LEU A 435 3.60 -9.08 -1.88
C LEU A 435 4.11 -10.16 -2.83
N LEU A 436 3.95 -9.91 -4.13
CA LEU A 436 4.42 -10.79 -5.18
C LEU A 436 5.91 -10.54 -5.44
N THR A 437 6.62 -11.57 -5.90
CA THR A 437 7.99 -11.42 -6.37
C THR A 437 8.04 -10.38 -7.48
N TYR A 438 9.02 -9.49 -7.41
CA TYR A 438 9.28 -8.49 -8.44
C TYR A 438 9.71 -9.18 -9.73
N ASP A 439 8.98 -8.90 -10.81
CA ASP A 439 9.29 -9.40 -12.14
C ASP A 439 9.21 -8.24 -13.15
N PRO A 440 10.32 -7.54 -13.42
CA PRO A 440 10.31 -6.38 -14.30
C PRO A 440 10.04 -6.70 -15.77
N VAL A 441 10.11 -7.98 -16.19
CA VAL A 441 9.97 -8.41 -17.58
C VAL A 441 8.52 -8.72 -17.91
N ASP A 442 7.80 -9.40 -17.02
CA ASP A 442 6.42 -9.87 -17.25
C ASP A 442 5.35 -8.92 -16.67
N THR A 443 5.72 -7.78 -16.09
CA THR A 443 4.77 -6.76 -15.62
C THR A 443 4.17 -5.90 -16.73
N ILE A 444 2.92 -6.18 -17.12
CA ILE A 444 2.13 -5.38 -18.07
C ILE A 444 1.88 -3.95 -17.58
N THR A 445 1.74 -3.76 -16.26
CA THR A 445 1.54 -2.43 -15.68
C THR A 445 2.85 -1.96 -15.05
N LYS A 446 3.43 -0.86 -15.54
CA LYS A 446 4.50 -0.10 -14.85
C LYS A 446 4.10 0.37 -13.42
N VAL A 447 2.92 -0.01 -12.94
CA VAL A 447 2.43 0.18 -11.58
C VAL A 447 3.01 -0.92 -10.69
N SER A 448 4.17 -0.59 -10.13
CA SER A 448 4.84 -1.14 -8.95
C SER A 448 4.33 -2.47 -8.40
N ASP A 449 5.15 -3.49 -8.58
CA ASP A 449 5.04 -4.81 -7.96
C ASP A 449 5.13 -4.76 -6.43
N SER A 450 4.02 -4.43 -5.78
CA SER A 450 3.85 -4.53 -4.32
C SER A 450 5.05 -3.97 -3.53
N PRO A 451 5.38 -2.68 -3.69
CA PRO A 451 6.39 -2.03 -2.86
C PRO A 451 5.92 -2.08 -1.41
N PHE A 452 6.87 -2.21 -0.50
CA PHE A 452 6.61 -2.14 0.93
C PHE A 452 7.74 -1.41 1.66
N TRP A 453 7.45 -0.98 2.88
CA TRP A 453 8.40 -0.31 3.76
C TRP A 453 8.39 -0.97 5.13
N VAL A 454 9.38 -0.63 5.94
CA VAL A 454 9.50 -1.01 7.33
C VAL A 454 9.30 0.21 8.21
N LYS A 455 8.57 0.03 9.31
CA LYS A 455 8.40 1.04 10.35
C LYS A 455 8.65 0.39 11.71
N ILE A 456 9.49 1.02 12.52
CA ILE A 456 9.71 0.62 13.90
C ILE A 456 9.00 1.63 14.80
N VAL A 457 8.26 1.12 15.78
CA VAL A 457 7.56 1.90 16.80
C VAL A 457 7.95 1.40 18.19
N ASP A 458 7.72 2.22 19.21
CA ASP A 458 8.00 1.86 20.59
C ASP A 458 7.03 0.81 21.15
#